data_AF-A0A6J8EDQ7-F1
#
_entry.id   AF-A0A6J8EDQ7-F1
#
_cell.length_a   1.000
_cell.length_b   1.000
_cell.length_c   1.000
_cell.angle_alpha   90.00
_cell.angle_beta   90.00
_cell.angle_gamma   90.00
#
_symmetry.space_group_name_H-M   'P 1'
#
loop_
_entity.id
_entity.type
_entity.pdbx_description
1 polymer ?
#
loop_
_entity_poly.entity_id
_entity_poly.type
_entity_poly.pdbx_seq_one_letter_code
_entity_poly.pdbx_strand_id
1 'polypeptide(L)'
;MAMQFLPLIIVLAWMTSAVHGCSCGNILHPQAKFCFADFALYGKVIKEQFTSPSSGNVWTIAGNTEYTVHLLFKMKGVNESIGSELVVQTRNSAAACGTSMTIGKLYIIMGRTRDDLRKTIFACNRPEELDSLTPYQAFYMFTSGPYSYNVNCEKGCQALFGGADNKTDCQYDYQNKVLFSCLAKHALCRRQRGTCHWFNNDKC
;
A
#
# COMPACT_ATOMS: atom_id res chain seq x y z
N MET A 1 43.93 6.34 27.39
CA MET A 1 43.24 6.45 26.08
C MET A 1 41.75 6.07 26.09
N ALA A 2 41.13 5.73 27.24
CA ALA A 2 39.69 5.38 27.29
C ALA A 2 38.74 6.57 27.57
N MET A 3 39.25 7.68 28.12
CA MET A 3 38.42 8.81 28.59
C MET A 3 37.88 9.71 27.46
N GLN A 4 38.43 9.61 26.25
CA GLN A 4 38.14 10.53 25.13
C GLN A 4 36.92 10.11 24.29
N PHE A 5 36.46 8.87 24.44
CA PHE A 5 35.31 8.34 23.69
C PHE A 5 33.98 8.48 24.43
N LEU A 6 34.02 8.74 25.75
CA LEU A 6 32.83 8.89 26.59
C LEU A 6 31.85 9.98 26.11
N PRO A 7 32.28 11.20 25.73
CA PRO A 7 31.34 12.22 25.26
C PRO A 7 30.72 11.85 23.91
N LEU A 8 31.46 11.16 23.03
CA LEU A 8 30.95 10.68 21.75
C LEU A 8 29.89 9.59 21.95
N ILE A 9 30.10 8.68 22.90
CA ILE A 9 29.15 7.62 23.26
C ILE A 9 27.87 8.22 23.85
N ILE A 10 27.97 9.26 24.68
CA ILE A 10 26.80 9.94 25.25
C ILE A 10 25.99 10.64 24.15
N VAL A 11 26.64 11.33 23.20
CA VAL A 11 25.97 11.98 22.06
C VAL A 11 25.31 10.94 21.16
N LEU A 12 25.98 9.83 20.84
CA LEU A 12 25.40 8.75 20.04
C LEU A 12 24.20 8.10 20.74
N ALA A 13 24.27 7.86 22.06
CA ALA A 13 23.16 7.33 22.83
C ALA A 13 21.95 8.28 22.85
N TRP A 14 22.19 9.60 22.97
CA TRP A 14 21.14 10.62 22.90
C TRP A 14 20.53 10.77 21.49
N MET A 15 21.29 10.51 20.43
CA MET A 15 20.79 10.55 19.05
C MET A 15 19.97 9.30 18.69
N THR A 16 20.12 8.19 19.43
CA THR A 16 19.40 6.93 19.14
C THR A 16 17.97 6.89 19.67
N SER A 17 17.60 7.75 20.62
CA SER A 17 16.32 7.65 21.32
C SER A 17 15.10 8.19 20.55
N ALA A 18 15.28 8.77 19.35
CA ALA A 18 14.16 9.34 18.59
C ALA A 18 14.27 9.30 17.06
N VAL A 19 15.11 8.47 16.45
CA VAL A 19 15.02 8.24 14.98
C VAL A 19 14.00 7.12 14.72
N HIS A 20 12.73 7.40 14.99
CA HIS A 20 11.65 6.53 14.56
C HIS A 20 11.47 6.72 13.05
N GLY A 21 12.17 5.92 12.26
CA GLY A 21 11.89 5.78 10.83
C GLY A 21 10.52 5.15 10.59
N CYS A 22 10.10 5.09 9.33
CA CYS A 22 8.86 4.43 8.97
C CYS A 22 8.93 2.93 9.30
N SER A 23 7.99 2.45 10.11
CA SER A 23 7.79 1.03 10.38
C SER A 23 6.40 0.61 9.96
N CYS A 24 6.33 -0.45 9.17
CA CYS A 24 5.08 -1.04 8.72
C CYS A 24 4.81 -2.27 9.57
N GLY A 25 3.83 -2.17 10.48
CA GLY A 25 3.59 -3.21 11.49
C GLY A 25 3.33 -4.60 10.90
N ASN A 26 2.43 -4.69 9.90
CA ASN A 26 2.06 -5.96 9.28
C ASN A 26 2.08 -5.84 7.75
N ILE A 27 2.61 -6.87 7.08
CA ILE A 27 2.54 -6.97 5.63
C ILE A 27 1.17 -7.52 5.27
N LEU A 28 0.34 -6.67 4.67
CA LEU A 28 -1.01 -7.03 4.23
C LEU A 28 -0.96 -7.80 2.90
N HIS A 29 -1.84 -8.79 2.77
CA HIS A 29 -2.14 -9.42 1.48
C HIS A 29 -2.64 -8.36 0.47
N PRO A 30 -2.34 -8.45 -0.84
CA PRO A 30 -2.81 -7.48 -1.83
C PRO A 30 -4.33 -7.25 -1.81
N GLN A 31 -5.12 -8.30 -1.59
CA GLN A 31 -6.57 -8.16 -1.39
C GLN A 31 -6.91 -7.28 -0.18
N ALA A 32 -6.25 -7.47 0.98
CA ALA A 32 -6.51 -6.66 2.15
C ALA A 32 -6.09 -5.20 1.92
N LYS A 33 -4.95 -4.97 1.24
CA LYS A 33 -4.54 -3.62 0.80
C LYS A 33 -5.64 -2.97 -0.05
N PHE A 34 -6.24 -3.71 -0.99
CA PHE A 34 -7.33 -3.24 -1.82
C PHE A 34 -8.62 -2.98 -1.00
N CYS A 35 -8.96 -3.86 -0.07
CA CYS A 35 -10.16 -3.71 0.78
C CYS A 35 -10.08 -2.45 1.67
N PHE A 36 -8.92 -2.19 2.27
CA PHE A 36 -8.71 -1.03 3.16
C PHE A 36 -8.41 0.29 2.44
N ALA A 37 -8.08 0.25 1.15
CA ALA A 37 -7.87 1.45 0.36
C ALA A 37 -9.19 2.18 0.13
N ASP A 38 -9.19 3.52 0.25
CA ASP A 38 -10.34 4.33 -0.12
C ASP A 38 -10.43 4.48 -1.63
N PHE A 39 -9.27 4.49 -2.31
CA PHE A 39 -9.18 4.49 -3.76
C PHE A 39 -8.18 3.46 -4.28
N ALA A 40 -8.46 2.91 -5.46
CA ALA A 40 -7.56 2.04 -6.20
C ALA A 40 -7.68 2.34 -7.71
N LEU A 41 -6.54 2.51 -8.37
CA LEU A 41 -6.47 2.88 -9.78
C LEU A 41 -5.24 2.32 -10.47
N TYR A 42 -5.29 2.32 -11.79
CA TYR A 42 -4.16 2.04 -12.66
C TYR A 42 -3.90 3.24 -13.56
N GLY A 43 -2.64 3.67 -13.65
CA GLY A 43 -2.27 4.84 -14.42
C GLY A 43 -0.77 4.99 -14.64
N LYS A 44 -0.43 5.96 -15.50
CA LYS A 44 0.95 6.32 -15.84
C LYS A 44 1.37 7.55 -15.07
N VAL A 45 2.53 7.51 -14.41
CA VAL A 45 3.09 8.71 -13.78
C VAL A 45 3.65 9.61 -14.87
N ILE A 46 3.21 10.86 -14.94
CA ILE A 46 3.63 11.82 -15.98
C ILE A 46 4.40 13.01 -15.43
N LYS A 47 4.26 13.30 -14.13
CA LYS A 47 4.95 14.41 -13.47
C LYS A 47 5.21 14.08 -12.01
N GLU A 48 6.32 14.57 -11.49
CA GLU A 48 6.65 14.61 -10.06
C GLU A 48 6.92 16.07 -9.67
N GLN A 49 6.41 16.50 -8.52
CA GLN A 49 6.68 17.82 -7.96
C GLN A 49 6.82 17.75 -6.44
N PHE A 50 7.76 18.54 -5.91
CA PHE A 50 7.92 18.71 -4.48
C PHE A 50 7.13 19.93 -4.01
N THR A 51 6.31 19.75 -2.98
CA THR A 51 5.54 20.80 -2.33
C THR A 51 6.13 21.06 -0.95
N SER A 52 6.72 22.24 -0.78
CA SER A 52 7.32 22.69 0.49
C SER A 52 6.27 22.76 1.61
N PRO A 53 6.65 22.54 2.89
CA PRO A 53 5.74 22.77 4.00
C PRO A 53 5.19 24.20 3.98
N SER A 54 3.89 24.37 4.22
CA SER A 54 3.40 25.69 4.60
C SER A 54 3.98 26.06 5.96
N SER A 55 4.42 27.31 6.11
CA SER A 55 5.23 27.84 7.22
C SER A 55 4.57 27.85 8.61
N GLY A 56 3.45 27.14 8.81
CA GLY A 56 2.65 27.15 10.04
C GLY A 56 2.57 25.84 10.82
N ASN A 57 3.07 24.71 10.31
CA ASN A 57 3.00 23.42 11.00
C ASN A 57 4.39 22.81 11.21
N VAL A 58 4.87 22.85 12.46
CA VAL A 58 6.12 22.21 12.93
C VAL A 58 6.12 20.69 12.69
N TRP A 59 4.97 20.08 12.44
CA TRP A 59 4.86 18.65 12.11
C TRP A 59 4.96 18.32 10.61
N THR A 60 4.97 19.33 9.73
CA THR A 60 5.09 19.16 8.27
C THR A 60 6.48 19.45 7.73
N ILE A 61 7.51 19.56 8.58
CA ILE A 61 8.89 20.01 8.22
C ILE A 61 9.44 19.34 6.95
N ALA A 62 9.03 18.10 6.65
CA ALA A 62 9.53 17.37 5.50
C ALA A 62 8.89 17.79 4.15
N GLY A 63 7.72 18.41 4.11
CA GLY A 63 7.01 18.68 2.84
C GLY A 63 6.48 17.39 2.22
N ASN A 64 5.89 17.50 1.03
CA ASN A 64 5.27 16.37 0.34
C ASN A 64 5.81 16.24 -1.08
N THR A 65 5.80 15.03 -1.61
CA THR A 65 5.97 14.76 -3.04
C THR A 65 4.60 14.48 -3.64
N GLU A 66 4.29 15.14 -4.75
CA GLU A 66 3.07 14.97 -5.52
C GLU A 66 3.39 14.39 -6.89
N TYR A 67 2.61 13.39 -7.29
CA TYR A 67 2.70 12.75 -8.59
C TYR A 67 1.43 13.03 -9.37
N THR A 68 1.57 13.58 -10.57
CA THR A 68 0.47 13.62 -11.53
C THR A 68 0.42 12.29 -12.26
N VAL A 69 -0.73 11.64 -12.21
CA VAL A 69 -0.99 10.34 -12.80
C VAL A 69 -2.05 10.49 -13.88
N HIS A 70 -1.71 10.06 -15.09
CA HIS A 70 -2.66 9.89 -16.17
C HIS A 70 -3.46 8.61 -15.93
N LEU A 71 -4.76 8.75 -15.69
CA LEU A 71 -5.65 7.67 -15.26
C LEU A 71 -6.05 6.78 -16.44
N LEU A 72 -5.72 5.50 -16.37
CA LEU A 72 -6.03 4.53 -17.41
C LEU A 72 -7.18 3.60 -17.04
N PHE A 73 -7.34 3.29 -15.75
CA PHE A 73 -8.43 2.44 -15.28
C PHE A 73 -8.79 2.72 -13.82
N LYS A 74 -10.08 2.58 -13.51
CA LYS A 74 -10.64 2.82 -12.17
C LYS A 74 -11.04 1.49 -11.55
N MET A 75 -10.51 1.20 -10.37
CA MET A 75 -10.85 -0.02 -9.65
C MET A 75 -11.78 0.25 -8.48
N LYS A 76 -11.53 1.34 -7.73
CA LYS A 76 -12.29 1.69 -6.52
C LYS A 76 -12.16 3.17 -6.18
N GLY A 77 -13.26 3.81 -5.77
CA GLY A 77 -13.22 5.14 -5.13
C GLY A 77 -12.57 6.27 -5.94
N VAL A 78 -12.60 6.20 -7.27
CA VAL A 78 -12.07 7.23 -8.17
C VAL A 78 -13.21 7.88 -8.94
N ASN A 79 -13.38 9.19 -8.74
CA ASN A 79 -14.45 9.99 -9.34
C ASN A 79 -14.02 10.61 -10.66
N GLU A 80 -12.73 10.82 -10.82
CA GLU A 80 -12.10 11.34 -12.03
C GLU A 80 -12.43 10.47 -13.26
N SER A 81 -12.46 11.08 -14.44
CA SER A 81 -12.76 10.38 -15.70
C SER A 81 -11.55 9.60 -16.19
N ILE A 82 -11.75 8.43 -16.81
CA ILE A 82 -10.66 7.72 -17.49
C ILE A 82 -10.07 8.65 -18.56
N GLY A 83 -8.74 8.68 -18.68
CA GLY A 83 -8.00 9.59 -19.56
C GLY A 83 -7.70 10.97 -18.95
N SER A 84 -8.23 11.28 -17.76
CA SER A 84 -7.89 12.52 -17.05
C SER A 84 -6.63 12.38 -16.19
N GLU A 85 -6.16 13.51 -15.68
CA GLU A 85 -5.05 13.57 -14.73
C GLU A 85 -5.57 13.68 -13.30
N LEU A 86 -4.90 13.01 -12.37
CA LEU A 86 -5.15 13.13 -10.94
C LEU A 86 -3.83 13.24 -10.19
N VAL A 87 -3.86 13.94 -9.05
CA VAL A 87 -2.69 14.13 -8.20
C VAL A 87 -2.73 13.16 -7.03
N VAL A 88 -1.63 12.44 -6.82
CA VAL A 88 -1.42 11.57 -5.66
C VAL A 88 -0.26 12.11 -4.85
N GLN A 89 -0.48 12.28 -3.54
CA GLN A 89 0.51 12.86 -2.64
C GLN A 89 1.13 11.78 -1.73
N THR A 90 2.40 11.96 -1.40
CA THR A 90 3.11 11.16 -0.40
C THR A 90 4.11 12.03 0.36
N ARG A 91 4.66 11.51 1.45
CA ARG A 91 5.74 12.21 2.15
C ARG A 91 7.00 12.18 1.29
N ASN A 92 7.83 13.20 1.43
CA ASN A 92 9.04 13.35 0.61
C ASN A 92 10.23 12.47 1.03
N SER A 93 10.12 11.74 2.15
CA SER A 93 11.22 10.90 2.65
C SER A 93 10.71 9.55 3.14
N ALA A 94 11.49 8.49 2.91
CA ALA A 94 11.17 7.15 3.37
C ALA A 94 11.04 7.08 4.90
N ALA A 95 11.83 7.88 5.64
CA ALA A 95 11.73 8.00 7.09
C ALA A 95 10.35 8.48 7.55
N ALA A 96 9.70 9.37 6.79
CA ALA A 96 8.34 9.83 7.03
C ALA A 96 7.26 8.94 6.35
N CYS A 97 7.59 7.71 5.97
CA CYS A 97 6.71 6.81 5.20
C CYS A 97 6.36 7.32 3.80
N GLY A 98 7.24 8.11 3.20
CA GLY A 98 7.19 8.49 1.80
C GLY A 98 7.51 7.34 0.86
N THR A 99 6.90 7.34 -0.32
CA THR A 99 7.21 6.36 -1.37
C THR A 99 7.57 7.08 -2.68
N SER A 100 8.36 6.44 -3.51
CA SER A 100 8.70 6.94 -4.83
C SER A 100 7.97 6.19 -5.94
N MET A 101 7.67 6.91 -7.02
CA MET A 101 7.20 6.33 -8.28
C MET A 101 8.02 6.94 -9.42
N THR A 102 8.28 6.16 -10.46
CA THR A 102 9.12 6.61 -11.58
C THR A 102 8.27 7.25 -12.67
N ILE A 103 8.64 8.45 -13.13
CA ILE A 103 7.98 9.09 -14.28
C ILE A 103 8.07 8.18 -15.51
N GLY A 104 6.96 8.05 -16.23
CA GLY A 104 6.85 7.20 -17.42
C GLY A 104 6.43 5.75 -17.14
N LYS A 105 6.48 5.30 -15.88
CA LYS A 105 6.08 3.94 -15.48
C LYS A 105 4.59 3.86 -15.16
N LEU A 106 4.08 2.63 -15.27
CA LEU A 106 2.69 2.26 -15.04
C LEU A 106 2.57 1.61 -13.67
N TYR A 107 1.64 2.09 -12.86
CA TYR A 107 1.46 1.63 -11.49
C TYR A 107 0.02 1.24 -11.18
N ILE A 108 -0.14 0.25 -10.31
CA ILE A 108 -1.33 0.10 -9.48
C ILE A 108 -1.14 0.95 -8.23
N ILE A 109 -2.04 1.91 -8.04
CA ILE A 109 -1.98 2.87 -6.95
C ILE A 109 -3.19 2.67 -6.06
N MET A 110 -2.94 2.33 -4.81
CA MET A 110 -3.94 2.15 -3.77
C MET A 110 -3.61 3.07 -2.60
N GLY A 111 -4.60 3.73 -2.03
CA GLY A 111 -4.32 4.72 -0.99
C GLY A 111 -5.53 5.18 -0.21
N ARG A 112 -5.33 6.24 0.56
CA ARG A 112 -6.35 6.86 1.41
C ARG A 112 -6.77 8.20 0.83
N THR A 113 -8.05 8.50 0.90
CA THR A 113 -8.58 9.81 0.55
C THR A 113 -8.76 10.58 1.85
N ARG A 114 -8.10 11.73 1.96
CA ARG A 114 -8.23 12.62 3.13
C ARG A 114 -9.57 13.35 3.08
N ASP A 115 -9.94 13.98 4.21
CA ASP A 115 -11.17 14.77 4.32
C ASP A 115 -11.23 15.93 3.31
N ASP A 116 -10.07 16.46 2.90
CA ASP A 116 -9.92 17.49 1.86
C ASP A 116 -9.90 16.92 0.43
N LEU A 117 -10.33 15.67 0.27
CA LEU A 117 -10.37 14.89 -0.99
C LEU A 117 -9.02 14.57 -1.60
N ARG A 118 -7.90 14.94 -0.95
CA ARG A 118 -6.57 14.62 -1.47
C ARG A 118 -6.29 13.13 -1.36
N LYS A 119 -5.82 12.56 -2.46
CA LYS A 119 -5.40 11.16 -2.55
C LYS A 119 -3.98 11.02 -2.04
N THR A 120 -3.78 10.13 -1.07
CA THR A 120 -2.49 9.93 -0.40
C THR A 120 -2.04 8.48 -0.42
N ILE A 121 -0.73 8.29 -0.58
CA ILE A 121 -0.05 6.99 -0.54
C ILE A 121 1.13 7.04 0.42
N PHE A 122 1.50 5.88 0.95
CA PHE A 122 2.51 5.73 1.99
C PHE A 122 3.38 4.50 1.74
N ALA A 123 4.59 4.47 2.27
CA ALA A 123 5.56 3.38 2.09
C ALA A 123 5.01 1.99 2.44
N CYS A 124 4.13 1.89 3.45
CA CYS A 124 3.52 0.62 3.87
C CYS A 124 2.46 0.08 2.90
N ASN A 125 1.98 0.93 2.00
CA ASN A 125 1.13 0.55 0.88
C ASN A 125 1.76 1.05 -0.43
N ARG A 126 2.99 0.61 -0.67
CA ARG A 126 3.77 1.00 -1.85
C ARG A 126 2.98 0.69 -3.14
N PRO A 127 2.92 1.62 -4.10
CA PRO A 127 2.41 1.36 -5.44
C PRO A 127 3.20 0.24 -6.13
N GLU A 128 2.49 -0.65 -6.81
CA GLU A 128 3.10 -1.77 -7.51
C GLU A 128 3.28 -1.40 -8.99
N GLU A 129 4.46 -1.65 -9.57
CA GLU A 129 4.65 -1.49 -11.02
C GLU A 129 3.84 -2.57 -11.75
N LEU A 130 3.19 -2.20 -12.84
CA LEU A 130 2.34 -3.14 -13.59
C LEU A 130 3.11 -4.41 -13.98
N ASP A 131 4.34 -4.26 -14.47
CA ASP A 131 5.19 -5.35 -14.95
C ASP A 131 5.66 -6.29 -13.82
N SER A 132 5.49 -5.89 -12.56
CA SER A 132 5.86 -6.69 -11.39
C SER A 132 4.75 -7.64 -10.93
N LEU A 133 3.51 -7.46 -11.42
CA LEU A 133 2.37 -8.27 -11.03
C LEU A 133 2.41 -9.65 -11.67
N THR A 134 1.96 -10.66 -10.91
CA THR A 134 1.66 -11.96 -11.52
C THR A 134 0.37 -11.88 -12.35
N PRO A 135 0.16 -12.81 -13.30
CA PRO A 135 -1.11 -12.90 -14.04
C PRO A 135 -2.34 -13.04 -13.12
N TYR A 136 -2.18 -13.73 -11.98
CA TYR A 136 -3.26 -13.89 -11.00
C TYR A 136 -3.58 -12.59 -10.27
N GLN A 137 -2.56 -11.86 -9.81
CA GLN A 137 -2.75 -10.56 -9.16
C GLN A 137 -3.44 -9.56 -10.10
N ALA A 138 -2.96 -9.47 -11.34
CA ALA A 138 -3.59 -8.63 -12.35
C ALA A 138 -5.05 -9.07 -12.58
N PHE A 139 -5.30 -10.37 -12.78
CA PHE A 139 -6.66 -10.88 -13.01
C PHE A 139 -7.61 -10.52 -11.86
N TYR A 140 -7.23 -10.75 -10.60
CA TYR A 140 -8.07 -10.44 -9.44
C TYR A 140 -8.31 -8.93 -9.24
N MET A 141 -7.38 -8.08 -9.66
CA MET A 141 -7.53 -6.62 -9.59
C MET A 141 -8.44 -6.05 -10.69
N PHE A 142 -8.30 -6.54 -11.92
CA PHE A 142 -8.95 -5.94 -13.10
C PHE A 142 -10.28 -6.59 -13.48
N THR A 143 -10.58 -7.80 -13.00
CA THR A 143 -11.85 -8.48 -13.32
C THR A 143 -13.03 -7.91 -12.52
N SER A 144 -14.23 -8.01 -13.08
CA SER A 144 -15.49 -7.79 -12.37
C SER A 144 -16.21 -9.13 -12.22
N GLY A 145 -16.39 -9.61 -10.98
CA GLY A 145 -17.03 -10.90 -10.75
C GLY A 145 -16.58 -11.58 -9.47
N PRO A 146 -16.91 -12.87 -9.28
CA PRO A 146 -16.62 -13.59 -8.04
C PRO A 146 -15.13 -13.76 -7.74
N TYR A 147 -14.26 -13.53 -8.73
CA TYR A 147 -12.81 -13.60 -8.60
C TYR A 147 -12.15 -12.23 -8.38
N SER A 148 -12.92 -11.14 -8.33
CA SER A 148 -12.31 -9.82 -8.11
C SER A 148 -12.04 -9.56 -6.63
N TYR A 149 -11.03 -8.75 -6.34
CA TYR A 149 -10.83 -8.23 -4.99
C TYR A 149 -12.05 -7.43 -4.54
N ASN A 150 -12.59 -6.55 -5.40
CA ASN A 150 -13.70 -5.68 -5.01
C ASN A 150 -14.94 -6.45 -4.50
N VAL A 151 -15.39 -7.45 -5.26
CA VAL A 151 -16.58 -8.24 -4.88
C VAL A 151 -16.35 -9.03 -3.59
N ASN A 152 -15.13 -9.50 -3.34
CA ASN A 152 -14.84 -10.27 -2.13
C ASN A 152 -14.67 -9.36 -0.90
N CYS A 153 -14.10 -8.16 -1.07
CA CYS A 153 -14.08 -7.14 -0.04
C CYS A 153 -15.50 -6.72 0.38
N GLU A 154 -16.40 -6.48 -0.59
CA GLU A 154 -17.82 -6.16 -0.32
C GLU A 154 -18.56 -7.28 0.41
N LYS A 155 -18.17 -8.54 0.16
CA LYS A 155 -18.70 -9.72 0.85
C LYS A 155 -18.07 -9.96 2.23
N GLY A 156 -17.22 -9.05 2.67
CA GLY A 156 -16.53 -9.08 3.96
C GLY A 156 -15.40 -10.10 4.02
N CYS A 157 -14.94 -10.67 2.90
CA CYS A 157 -13.81 -11.58 2.88
C CYS A 157 -12.51 -10.83 2.56
N GLN A 158 -11.56 -10.91 3.48
CA GLN A 158 -10.23 -10.34 3.34
C GLN A 158 -9.19 -11.28 3.97
N ALA A 159 -7.94 -11.07 3.62
CA ALA A 159 -6.82 -11.89 4.08
C ALA A 159 -6.06 -11.14 5.18
N LEU A 160 -6.33 -11.48 6.44
CA LEU A 160 -5.79 -10.80 7.62
C LEU A 160 -4.82 -11.66 8.40
N PHE A 161 -3.91 -10.98 9.09
CA PHE A 161 -3.00 -11.61 10.04
C PHE A 161 -3.78 -12.19 11.24
N GLY A 162 -3.46 -13.43 11.62
CA GLY A 162 -4.02 -14.07 12.82
C GLY A 162 -5.52 -14.34 12.78
N GLY A 163 -6.09 -14.56 11.58
CA GLY A 163 -7.54 -14.71 11.31
C GLY A 163 -8.31 -15.39 12.44
N ALA A 164 -9.27 -14.67 13.03
CA ALA A 164 -9.95 -15.11 14.25
C ALA A 164 -11.25 -15.90 13.99
N ASP A 165 -11.80 -15.91 12.77
CA ASP A 165 -12.97 -16.73 12.43
C ASP A 165 -13.08 -16.94 10.89
N ASN A 166 -13.11 -18.18 10.42
CA ASN A 166 -13.27 -18.55 8.99
C ASN A 166 -14.61 -18.07 8.39
N LYS A 167 -15.50 -17.49 9.21
CA LYS A 167 -16.71 -16.82 8.75
C LYS A 167 -16.46 -15.48 8.07
N THR A 168 -15.38 -14.78 8.42
CA THR A 168 -15.12 -13.42 7.94
C THR A 168 -13.81 -13.30 7.17
N ASP A 169 -12.76 -14.04 7.51
CA ASP A 169 -11.44 -13.77 6.93
C ASP A 169 -10.68 -15.06 6.60
N CYS A 170 -9.74 -14.97 5.66
CA CYS A 170 -8.78 -16.03 5.41
C CYS A 170 -7.50 -15.76 6.19
N GLN A 171 -6.99 -16.76 6.92
CA GLN A 171 -5.76 -16.62 7.68
C GLN A 171 -4.58 -16.36 6.74
N TYR A 172 -3.90 -15.25 6.95
CA TYR A 172 -2.71 -14.84 6.21
C TYR A 172 -1.52 -14.70 7.17
N ASP A 173 -0.86 -15.83 7.43
CA ASP A 173 0.24 -15.93 8.39
C ASP A 173 1.61 -15.74 7.70
N TYR A 174 2.41 -14.80 8.21
CA TYR A 174 3.76 -14.51 7.72
C TYR A 174 4.86 -15.40 8.31
N GLN A 175 4.55 -16.22 9.32
CA GLN A 175 5.53 -17.13 9.93
C GLN A 175 6.09 -18.12 8.91
N ASN A 176 5.25 -18.60 8.00
CA ASN A 176 5.70 -19.36 6.83
C ASN A 176 5.93 -18.42 5.64
N LYS A 177 7.16 -17.90 5.51
CA LYS A 177 7.53 -16.93 4.46
C LYS A 177 7.28 -17.42 3.04
N VAL A 178 7.41 -18.73 2.78
CA VAL A 178 7.19 -19.32 1.45
C VAL A 178 5.70 -19.31 1.11
N LEU A 179 4.88 -19.86 2.01
CA LEU A 179 3.42 -19.88 1.84
C LEU A 179 2.87 -18.45 1.78
N PHE A 180 3.36 -17.56 2.63
CA PHE A 180 3.02 -16.14 2.66
C PHE A 180 3.24 -15.46 1.30
N SER A 181 4.44 -15.63 0.71
CA SER A 181 4.75 -15.04 -0.60
C SER A 181 3.92 -15.66 -1.72
N CYS A 182 3.66 -16.97 -1.66
CA CYS A 182 2.85 -17.64 -2.66
C CYS A 182 1.39 -17.17 -2.61
N LEU A 183 0.77 -17.11 -1.43
CA LEU A 183 -0.60 -16.63 -1.25
C LEU A 183 -0.75 -15.21 -1.80
N ALA A 184 0.17 -14.29 -1.47
CA ALA A 184 0.17 -12.93 -2.01
C ALA A 184 0.20 -12.86 -3.55
N LYS A 185 0.85 -13.83 -4.19
CA LYS A 185 1.07 -13.87 -5.64
C LYS A 185 -0.02 -14.61 -6.40
N HIS A 186 -0.67 -15.59 -5.79
CA HIS A 186 -1.50 -16.56 -6.50
C HIS A 186 -2.90 -16.72 -5.93
N ALA A 187 -3.12 -16.43 -4.65
CA ALA A 187 -4.35 -16.79 -3.98
C ALA A 187 -5.31 -15.60 -3.79
N LEU A 188 -6.59 -15.93 -3.66
CA LEU A 188 -7.68 -15.00 -3.41
C LEU A 188 -8.49 -15.49 -2.21
N CYS A 189 -8.78 -14.63 -1.23
CA CYS A 189 -9.72 -14.95 -0.17
C CYS A 189 -11.15 -14.70 -0.68
N ARG A 190 -11.93 -15.77 -0.87
CA ARG A 190 -13.24 -15.71 -1.53
C ARG A 190 -14.36 -16.19 -0.62
N ARG A 191 -15.53 -15.54 -0.68
CA ARG A 191 -16.74 -16.06 -0.03
C ARG A 191 -17.30 -17.26 -0.79
N GLN A 192 -17.50 -18.37 -0.09
CA GLN A 192 -18.14 -19.57 -0.60
C GLN A 192 -19.06 -20.17 0.47
N ARG A 193 -20.35 -20.34 0.16
CA ARG A 193 -21.35 -20.92 1.07
C ARG A 193 -21.36 -20.28 2.47
N GLY A 194 -21.22 -18.96 2.55
CA GLY A 194 -21.32 -18.20 3.80
C GLY A 194 -20.04 -18.10 4.63
N THR A 195 -18.92 -18.69 4.17
CA THR A 195 -17.61 -18.62 4.83
C THR A 195 -16.53 -18.17 3.83
N CYS A 196 -15.39 -17.71 4.31
CA CYS A 196 -14.28 -17.23 3.49
C CYS A 196 -13.21 -18.32 3.36
N HIS A 197 -12.76 -18.59 2.13
CA HIS A 197 -11.77 -19.62 1.82
C HIS A 197 -10.71 -19.11 0.87
N TRP A 198 -9.50 -19.63 1.01
CA TRP A 198 -8.48 -19.44 -0.01
C TRP A 198 -8.88 -20.14 -1.31
N PHE A 199 -8.78 -19.41 -2.41
CA PHE A 199 -8.94 -19.90 -3.77
C PHE A 199 -7.59 -19.83 -4.47
N ASN A 200 -7.27 -20.87 -5.27
CA ASN A 200 -6.02 -21.00 -6.03
C ASN A 200 -4.74 -21.07 -5.16
N ASN A 201 -4.88 -21.53 -3.91
CA ASN A 201 -3.75 -21.82 -3.02
C ASN A 201 -3.09 -23.18 -3.29
N ASP A 202 -3.62 -24.00 -4.21
CA ASP A 202 -2.99 -25.22 -4.73
C ASP A 202 -1.77 -24.93 -5.61
N LYS A 203 -1.55 -23.65 -5.96
CA LYS A 203 -0.31 -23.16 -6.58
C LYS A 203 0.78 -22.85 -5.55
N CYS A 204 0.46 -23.06 -4.28
CA CYS A 204 1.34 -23.09 -3.13
C CYS A 204 1.43 -24.55 -2.63
#